data_AF-A0A254TJ39-F1
#
_entry.id   AF-A0A254TJ39-F1
#
_cell.length_a   1.000
_cell.length_b   1.000
_cell.length_c   1.000
_cell.angle_alpha   90.00
_cell.angle_beta   90.00
_cell.angle_gamma   90.00
#
_symmetry.space_group_name_H-M   'P 1'
#
loop_
_entity.id
_entity.type
_entity.pdbx_description
1 polymer ?
#
loop_
_entity_poly.entity_id
_entity_poly.type
_entity_poly.pdbx_seq_one_letter_code
_entity_poly.pdbx_strand_id
1 'polypeptide(L)'
;MHKNLRVPPRTAVLLALVLLPALSLARIPDANECVEAGDFIKNAAHARDSGMAEADFISRIRDDIEIIRAFPPHLRWFVQDEEDAEFLIAAATDVFRKPRLAAEHQRDFVKSCLVKAGNKPKYSL
;
A
#
# COMPACT_ATOMS: atom_id res chain seq x y z
N MET A 1 54.59 -7.26 -45.29
CA MET A 1 53.19 -6.93 -45.65
C MET A 1 52.33 -7.03 -44.39
N HIS A 2 52.02 -5.88 -43.78
CA HIS A 2 51.28 -5.80 -42.52
C HIS A 2 49.77 -5.98 -42.76
N LYS A 3 49.16 -7.00 -42.15
CA LYS A 3 47.71 -7.13 -42.07
C LYS A 3 47.23 -6.23 -40.93
N ASN A 4 46.44 -5.22 -41.27
CA ASN A 4 45.80 -4.31 -40.30
C ASN A 4 44.85 -5.10 -39.39
N LEU A 5 45.15 -5.12 -38.09
CA LEU A 5 44.17 -5.51 -37.07
C LEU A 5 43.07 -4.44 -37.02
N ARG A 6 41.85 -4.81 -37.41
CA ARG A 6 40.67 -3.96 -37.30
C ARG A 6 40.20 -4.01 -35.84
N VAL A 7 40.46 -2.95 -35.09
CA VAL A 7 39.94 -2.78 -33.71
C VAL A 7 38.43 -2.50 -33.82
N PRO A 8 37.55 -3.28 -33.14
CA PRO A 8 36.13 -2.95 -33.10
C PRO A 8 35.91 -1.64 -32.32
N PRO A 9 34.89 -0.83 -32.69
CA PRO A 9 34.65 0.46 -32.06
C PRO A 9 34.33 0.28 -30.58
N ARG A 10 35.03 1.05 -29.74
CA ARG A 10 35.06 1.01 -28.27
C ARG A 10 33.77 1.54 -27.59
N THR A 11 32.60 1.41 -28.22
CA THR A 11 31.36 2.08 -27.78
C THR A 11 30.21 1.12 -27.48
N ALA A 12 30.50 -0.12 -27.08
CA ALA A 12 29.45 -1.09 -26.76
C ALA A 12 29.78 -1.91 -25.50
N VAL A 13 30.26 -1.25 -24.45
CA VAL A 13 30.25 -1.82 -23.10
C VAL A 13 29.95 -0.67 -22.16
N LEU A 14 28.73 -0.62 -21.62
CA LEU A 14 28.26 0.12 -20.42
C LEU A 14 26.79 0.56 -20.61
N LEU A 15 25.85 -0.39 -20.68
CA LEU A 15 24.45 -0.11 -20.35
C LEU A 15 23.66 -1.39 -20.07
N ALA A 16 24.08 -2.17 -19.08
CA ALA A 16 23.35 -3.37 -18.64
C ALA A 16 23.10 -3.38 -17.13
N LEU A 17 22.98 -2.20 -16.49
CA LEU A 17 22.86 -2.09 -15.03
C LEU A 17 21.64 -1.27 -14.55
N VAL A 18 20.58 -1.11 -15.36
CA VAL A 18 19.41 -0.27 -14.99
C VAL A 18 18.09 -1.06 -14.99
N LEU A 19 18.13 -2.39 -14.86
CA LEU A 19 16.94 -3.23 -14.71
C LEU A 19 17.06 -4.11 -13.46
N LEU A 20 17.44 -3.51 -12.33
CA LEU A 20 16.97 -4.04 -11.06
C LEU A 20 15.55 -3.50 -10.92
N PRO A 21 14.48 -4.31 -11.08
CA PRO A 21 13.18 -3.87 -10.59
C PRO A 21 13.42 -3.49 -9.13
N ALA A 22 13.00 -2.28 -8.75
CA ALA A 22 12.90 -1.95 -7.34
C ALA A 22 11.97 -3.02 -6.77
N LEU A 23 12.54 -4.04 -6.13
CA LEU A 23 11.81 -5.04 -5.40
C LEU A 23 11.16 -4.24 -4.26
N SER A 24 9.94 -3.77 -4.49
CA SER A 24 9.06 -3.34 -3.42
C SER A 24 8.90 -4.56 -2.54
N LEU A 25 9.74 -4.63 -1.50
CA LEU A 25 9.55 -5.55 -0.39
C LEU A 25 8.21 -5.15 0.21
N ALA A 26 7.18 -5.92 -0.15
CA ALA A 26 5.85 -5.77 0.41
C ALA A 26 6.00 -5.96 1.92
N ARG A 27 5.98 -4.85 2.66
CA ARG A 27 6.17 -4.88 4.10
C ARG A 27 4.98 -5.64 4.69
N ILE A 28 5.27 -6.46 5.71
CA ILE A 28 4.23 -7.17 6.45
C ILE A 28 3.77 -6.23 7.56
N PRO A 29 2.49 -5.83 7.60
CA PRO A 29 2.00 -5.01 8.70
C PRO A 29 2.08 -5.80 10.00
N ASP A 30 2.54 -5.16 11.06
CA ASP A 30 2.51 -5.76 12.40
C ASP A 30 1.12 -5.66 13.04
N ALA A 31 0.97 -6.26 14.23
CA ALA A 31 -0.30 -6.29 14.93
C ALA A 31 -0.79 -4.90 15.35
N ASN A 32 0.12 -3.99 15.67
CA ASN A 32 -0.23 -2.62 16.05
C ASN A 32 -0.68 -1.83 14.82
N GLU A 33 0.03 -1.96 13.69
CA GLU A 33 -0.36 -1.37 12.40
C GLU A 33 -1.77 -1.85 11.98
N CYS A 34 -2.09 -3.14 12.19
CA CYS A 34 -3.43 -3.65 11.93
C CYS A 34 -4.51 -3.02 12.83
N VAL A 35 -4.21 -2.75 14.10
CA VAL A 35 -5.14 -2.10 15.04
C VAL A 35 -5.37 -0.64 14.66
N GLU A 36 -4.31 0.10 14.36
CA GLU A 36 -4.39 1.51 13.94
C GLU A 36 -5.19 1.67 12.65
N ALA A 37 -4.95 0.81 11.65
CA ALA A 37 -5.76 0.79 10.44
C ALA A 37 -7.22 0.37 10.70
N GLY A 38 -7.45 -0.49 11.69
CA GLY A 38 -8.80 -0.78 12.18
C GLY A 38 -9.49 0.45 12.79
N ASP A 39 -8.78 1.26 13.56
CA ASP A 39 -9.29 2.53 14.12
C ASP A 39 -9.59 3.55 13.02
N PHE A 40 -8.77 3.61 11.96
CA PHE A 40 -9.09 4.41 10.78
C PHE A 40 -10.43 4.00 10.16
N ILE A 41 -10.66 2.70 9.97
CA ILE A 41 -11.92 2.16 9.43
C ILE A 41 -13.11 2.43 10.36
N LYS A 42 -12.90 2.34 11.69
CA LYS A 42 -13.91 2.74 12.68
C LYS A 42 -14.30 4.21 12.53
N ASN A 43 -13.31 5.09 12.41
CA ASN A 43 -13.53 6.53 12.27
C ASN A 43 -14.20 6.85 10.93
N ALA A 44 -13.85 6.13 9.87
CA ALA A 44 -14.55 6.23 8.58
C ALA A 44 -16.04 5.85 8.73
N ALA A 45 -16.37 4.83 9.51
CA ALA A 45 -17.77 4.47 9.78
C ALA A 45 -18.52 5.56 10.56
N HIS A 46 -17.88 6.19 11.53
CA HIS A 46 -18.45 7.35 12.22
C HIS A 46 -18.63 8.56 11.28
N ALA A 47 -17.67 8.80 10.38
CA ALA A 47 -17.74 9.88 9.41
C ALA A 47 -18.88 9.68 8.39
N ARG A 48 -19.09 8.44 7.91
CA ARG A 48 -20.25 8.08 7.06
C ARG A 48 -21.57 8.47 7.71
N ASP A 49 -21.73 8.19 9.00
CA ASP A 49 -22.97 8.44 9.75
C ASP A 49 -23.29 9.94 9.88
N SER A 50 -22.38 10.82 9.47
CA SER A 50 -22.61 12.28 9.41
C SER A 50 -23.38 12.73 8.15
N GLY A 51 -23.81 11.81 7.29
CA GLY A 51 -24.69 12.11 6.14
C GLY A 51 -23.97 12.54 4.85
N MET A 52 -22.70 12.20 4.72
CA MET A 52 -21.90 12.48 3.52
C MET A 52 -22.34 11.60 2.32
N ALA A 53 -22.33 12.14 1.10
CA ALA A 53 -22.57 11.36 -0.11
C ALA A 53 -21.42 10.35 -0.37
N GLU A 54 -21.72 9.21 -1.00
CA GLU A 54 -20.72 8.15 -1.27
C GLU A 54 -19.51 8.69 -2.04
N ALA A 55 -19.75 9.47 -3.09
CA ALA A 55 -18.67 10.01 -3.93
C ALA A 55 -17.71 10.91 -3.11
N ASP A 56 -18.26 11.80 -2.28
CA ASP A 56 -17.47 12.69 -1.44
C ASP A 56 -16.72 11.93 -0.34
N PHE A 57 -17.34 10.89 0.20
CA PHE A 57 -16.74 10.02 1.21
C PHE A 57 -15.54 9.26 0.64
N ILE A 58 -15.72 8.61 -0.52
CA ILE A 58 -14.65 7.86 -1.18
C ILE A 58 -13.54 8.80 -1.67
N SER A 59 -13.88 10.00 -2.16
CA SER A 59 -12.89 11.01 -2.54
C SER A 59 -12.02 11.40 -1.34
N ARG A 60 -12.63 11.74 -0.20
CA ARG A 60 -11.89 12.11 1.02
C ARG A 60 -10.99 10.99 1.51
N ILE A 61 -11.45 9.73 1.50
CA ILE A 61 -10.62 8.59 1.88
C ILE A 61 -9.40 8.45 0.97
N ARG A 62 -9.57 8.64 -0.34
CA ARG A 62 -8.45 8.61 -1.29
C ARG A 62 -7.47 9.75 -1.04
N ASP A 63 -7.98 10.96 -0.79
CA ASP A 63 -7.15 12.12 -0.46
C ASP A 63 -6.34 11.89 0.82
N ASP A 64 -6.96 11.36 1.87
CA ASP A 64 -6.28 11.02 3.14
C ASP A 64 -5.15 9.99 2.90
N ILE A 65 -5.41 8.97 2.07
CA ILE A 65 -4.42 7.95 1.73
C ILE A 65 -3.26 8.52 0.91
N GLU A 66 -3.53 9.41 -0.05
CA GLU A 66 -2.48 10.09 -0.81
C GLU A 66 -1.61 10.99 0.09
N ILE A 67 -2.22 11.67 1.07
CA ILE A 67 -1.49 12.45 2.08
C ILE A 67 -0.54 11.53 2.88
N ILE A 68 -1.01 10.36 3.31
CA ILE A 68 -0.17 9.39 4.03
C ILE A 68 0.99 8.94 3.14
N ARG A 69 0.73 8.63 1.87
CA ARG A 69 1.74 8.18 0.92
C ARG A 69 2.79 9.24 0.59
N ALA A 70 2.47 10.52 0.75
CA ALA A 70 3.42 11.61 0.54
C ALA A 70 4.57 11.62 1.58
N PHE A 71 4.37 11.02 2.75
CA PHE A 71 5.43 10.87 3.74
C PHE A 71 6.46 9.81 3.32
N PRO A 72 7.73 9.90 3.76
CA PRO A 72 8.70 8.81 3.64
C PRO A 72 8.16 7.49 4.24
N PRO A 73 8.44 6.31 3.66
CA PRO A 73 7.86 5.03 4.11
C PRO A 73 8.00 4.74 5.61
N HIS A 74 9.16 5.06 6.20
CA HIS A 74 9.42 4.86 7.63
C HIS A 74 8.60 5.78 8.57
N LEU A 75 7.92 6.79 8.02
CA LEU A 75 6.99 7.68 8.73
C LEU A 75 5.53 7.41 8.39
N ARG A 76 5.26 6.55 7.39
CA ARG A 76 3.88 6.16 7.06
C ARG A 76 3.39 5.18 8.10
N TRP A 77 2.19 5.41 8.58
CA TRP A 77 1.43 4.39 9.28
C TRP A 77 0.67 3.56 8.24
N PHE A 78 0.68 2.23 8.38
CA PHE A 78 0.01 1.22 7.55
C PHE A 78 0.27 1.20 6.02
N VAL A 79 -0.01 2.27 5.28
CA VAL A 79 0.04 2.32 3.80
C VAL A 79 1.48 2.42 3.29
N GLN A 80 2.18 1.29 3.24
CA GLN A 80 3.58 1.24 2.83
C GLN A 80 3.72 1.15 1.31
N ASP A 81 2.83 0.42 0.67
CA ASP A 81 2.78 0.20 -0.76
C ASP A 81 1.35 0.33 -1.34
N GLU A 82 1.20 0.09 -2.65
CA GLU A 82 -0.09 0.17 -3.33
C GLU A 82 -1.06 -0.91 -2.85
N GLU A 83 -0.56 -2.09 -2.46
CA GLU A 83 -1.41 -3.19 -2.00
C GLU A 83 -2.06 -2.84 -0.65
N ASP A 84 -1.31 -2.20 0.25
CA ASP A 84 -1.85 -1.71 1.51
C ASP A 84 -2.86 -0.57 1.29
N ALA A 85 -2.61 0.32 0.33
CA ALA A 85 -3.53 1.39 -0.05
C ALA A 85 -4.86 0.84 -0.57
N GLU A 86 -4.80 -0.08 -1.54
CA GLU A 86 -5.98 -0.74 -2.11
C GLU A 86 -6.77 -1.50 -1.04
N PHE A 87 -6.07 -2.18 -0.13
CA PHE A 87 -6.71 -2.90 0.97
C PHE A 87 -7.47 -1.96 1.92
N LEU A 88 -6.89 -0.80 2.25
CA LEU A 88 -7.54 0.20 3.10
C LEU A 88 -8.72 0.88 2.39
N ILE A 89 -8.57 1.23 1.10
CA ILE A 89 -9.64 1.81 0.27
C ILE A 89 -10.82 0.84 0.14
N ALA A 90 -10.56 -0.45 -0.10
CA ALA A 90 -11.61 -1.45 -0.23
C ALA A 90 -12.42 -1.57 1.07
N ALA A 91 -11.76 -1.59 2.22
CA ALA A 91 -12.43 -1.63 3.51
C ALA A 91 -13.26 -0.37 3.78
N ALA A 92 -12.73 0.82 3.48
CA ALA A 92 -13.49 2.07 3.61
C ALA A 92 -14.67 2.13 2.63
N THR A 93 -14.52 1.58 1.43
CA THR A 93 -15.63 1.46 0.48
C THR A 93 -16.74 0.56 1.04
N ASP A 94 -16.37 -0.56 1.65
CA ASP A 94 -17.32 -1.45 2.31
C ASP A 94 -18.01 -0.81 3.53
N VAL A 95 -17.33 0.08 4.26
CA VAL A 95 -17.94 0.89 5.32
C VAL A 95 -19.17 1.65 4.81
N PHE A 96 -19.07 2.26 3.63
CA PHE A 96 -20.17 3.02 3.05
C PHE A 96 -21.25 2.11 2.46
N ARG A 97 -20.83 1.14 1.64
CA ARG A 97 -21.77 0.28 0.86
C ARG A 97 -22.50 -0.76 1.70
N LYS A 98 -21.92 -1.18 2.83
CA LYS A 98 -22.46 -2.19 3.74
C LYS A 98 -22.52 -1.59 5.15
N PRO A 99 -23.44 -0.65 5.40
CA PRO A 99 -23.49 0.06 6.67
C PRO A 99 -23.78 -0.91 7.82
N ARG A 100 -22.91 -0.87 8.82
CA ARG A 100 -22.93 -1.64 10.07
C ARG A 100 -22.32 -0.79 11.18
N LEU A 101 -22.31 -1.30 12.41
CA LEU A 101 -21.67 -0.61 13.53
C LEU A 101 -20.17 -0.41 13.27
N ALA A 102 -19.65 0.74 13.68
CA ALA A 102 -18.24 1.09 13.50
C ALA A 102 -17.29 0.04 14.12
N ALA A 103 -17.63 -0.49 15.29
CA ALA A 103 -16.86 -1.54 15.96
C ALA A 103 -16.84 -2.87 15.18
N GLU A 104 -17.86 -3.16 14.38
CA GLU A 104 -17.86 -4.35 13.53
C GLU A 104 -16.92 -4.20 12.35
N HIS A 105 -16.96 -3.06 11.66
CA HIS A 105 -16.03 -2.75 10.57
C HIS A 105 -14.58 -2.77 11.05
N GLN A 106 -14.30 -2.18 12.22
CA GLN A 106 -12.98 -2.27 12.87
C GLN A 106 -12.54 -3.71 13.09
N ARG A 107 -13.34 -4.50 13.83
CA ARG A 107 -13.01 -5.87 14.19
C ARG A 107 -12.74 -6.72 12.94
N ASP A 108 -13.59 -6.60 11.93
CA ASP A 108 -13.48 -7.39 10.71
C ASP A 108 -12.24 -6.99 9.89
N PHE A 109 -11.90 -5.69 9.85
CA PHE A 109 -10.66 -5.22 9.26
C PHE A 109 -9.43 -5.76 9.98
N VAL A 110 -9.35 -5.60 11.31
CA VAL A 110 -8.23 -6.07 12.13
C VAL A 110 -8.02 -7.57 11.93
N LYS A 111 -9.09 -8.36 11.97
CA LYS A 111 -9.03 -9.81 11.71
C LYS A 111 -8.45 -10.11 10.33
N SER A 112 -8.92 -9.42 9.30
CA SER A 112 -8.47 -9.62 7.91
C SER A 112 -7.00 -9.20 7.73
N CYS A 113 -6.60 -8.10 8.35
CA CYS A 113 -5.23 -7.60 8.35
C CYS A 113 -4.26 -8.59 9.00
N LEU A 114 -4.60 -9.13 10.18
CA LEU A 114 -3.77 -10.12 10.87
C LEU A 114 -3.59 -11.41 10.04
N VAL A 115 -4.64 -11.83 9.32
CA VAL A 115 -4.55 -12.96 8.38
C VAL A 115 -3.63 -12.62 7.21
N LYS A 116 -3.79 -11.44 6.62
CA LYS A 116 -2.90 -10.96 5.53
C LYS A 116 -1.45 -10.92 5.99
N ALA A 117 -1.18 -10.41 7.20
CA ALA A 117 0.14 -10.36 7.79
C ALA A 117 0.74 -11.76 8.04
N GLY A 118 -0.07 -12.71 8.50
CA GLY A 118 0.33 -14.11 8.69
C GLY A 118 0.61 -14.86 7.38
N ASN A 119 -0.02 -14.45 6.28
CA ASN A 119 0.13 -15.06 4.96
C ASN A 119 1.27 -14.46 4.12
N LYS A 120 1.80 -13.29 4.46
CA LYS A 120 2.97 -12.73 3.75
C LYS A 120 4.25 -13.50 4.17
N PRO A 121 5.10 -13.92 3.21
CA PRO A 121 6.33 -14.65 3.52
C PRO A 121 7.29 -13.77 4.33
N LYS A 122 7.69 -14.22 5.52
CA LYS A 122 8.52 -13.44 6.46
C LYS A 122 9.93 -13.10 5.95
N TYR A 123 10.37 -13.70 4.86
CA TYR A 123 11.65 -13.43 4.20
C TYR A 123 11.50 -13.69 2.70
N SER A 124 11.72 -12.67 1.87
CA SER A 124 12.17 -12.86 0.48
C SER A 124 13.57 -12.27 0.43
N LEU A 125 14.57 -13.15 0.39
CA LEU A 125 15.99 -12.84 0.21
C LEU A 125 16.26 -12.30 -1.19
#